data_AF-A0A165RXK6-F1
#
_entry.id   AF-A0A165RXK6-F1
#
_cell.length_a   1.000
_cell.length_b   1.000
_cell.length_c   1.000
_cell.angle_alpha   90.00
_cell.angle_beta   90.00
_cell.angle_gamma   90.00
#
_symmetry.space_group_name_H-M   'P 1'
#
loop_
_entity.id
_entity.type
_entity.pdbx_description
1 polymer ?
#
loop_
_entity_poly.entity_id
_entity_poly.type
_entity_poly.pdbx_seq_one_letter_code
_entity_poly.pdbx_strand_id
1 'polypeptide(L)'
;MGKFYDEIPDHLVTWITKQQMFTVATAPLRDDGHVNVSSKGIDGTFHVIDGKRVWYEDLTESGNETISHIRENGRITILFNAFEGPPLICRDDAAGSVHEFGTLEYDAFISSEKRKPGSRAVIIMDVHKVGTSCGFGVPYFTYSGQHDTLLNWCTQLERSQNKEKHLKAWWTAENTRSLDGLPGLNTAHITDRAAESACQFRLTKDAKSKAAGEPRESLAGSGAKEETKLALAFLFGKPQIASANPVGLGGHYEAAERYIPTPPRTFVSLISVRREGAQHYGFGLHAGTHRVLCIHERDQFSAEHITPSLKIAKGLSDDHDLIEWIQKQHMFIVATAPLTADGHVNVSAKGLAGTFHVEDPNKVWYEDLSGSGSETIAHIRENGRITIYFNAFEGPPRICRLWGRGTVHEFGTPEYDFYLPSGKRAPGSRAVIVADIYKVGTSCGYAVPFYEFKGHRDTLLNFFNEKEKKDLGADGHDADNGLKAYWRKNNVRSLDGLPGLQSAHLSDRSVEANRDFSHYGVVDMKHGSVEMKQVRTPKQRQIGQEEMKLMLLAFLFGTVVSAFFARMTAIGSC
;
A
#
# COMPACT_ATOMS: atom_id res chain seq x y z
N MET A 1 -6.16 -13.72 19.88
CA MET A 1 -7.39 -13.31 19.16
C MET A 1 -7.18 -11.89 18.65
N GLY A 2 -7.88 -11.50 17.59
CA GLY A 2 -7.90 -10.08 17.22
C GLY A 2 -8.57 -9.26 18.30
N LYS A 3 -8.23 -7.98 18.43
CA LYS A 3 -8.94 -7.04 19.31
C LYS A 3 -9.63 -6.00 18.46
N PHE A 4 -10.84 -5.64 18.86
CA PHE A 4 -11.65 -4.62 18.18
C PHE A 4 -11.86 -3.43 19.09
N TYR A 5 -11.90 -2.25 18.49
CA TYR A 5 -12.17 -0.97 19.13
C TYR A 5 -13.15 -0.18 18.26
N ASP A 6 -13.93 0.70 18.88
CA ASP A 6 -14.86 1.59 18.17
C ASP A 6 -14.18 2.89 17.71
N GLU A 7 -12.92 3.10 18.13
CA GLU A 7 -12.05 4.21 17.77
C GLU A 7 -10.57 3.78 17.85
N ILE A 8 -9.69 4.48 17.14
CA ILE A 8 -8.23 4.28 17.15
C ILE A 8 -7.70 4.71 18.53
N PRO A 9 -7.22 3.76 19.36
CA PRO A 9 -6.60 4.09 20.64
C PRO A 9 -5.27 4.84 20.45
N ASP A 10 -4.89 5.69 21.40
CA ASP A 10 -3.67 6.52 21.35
C ASP A 10 -2.37 5.74 21.01
N HIS A 11 -2.23 4.54 21.55
CA HIS A 11 -1.07 3.69 21.29
C HIS A 11 -1.01 3.21 19.82
N LEU A 12 -2.17 3.03 19.16
CA LEU A 12 -2.25 2.74 17.73
C LEU A 12 -2.04 3.99 16.90
N VAL A 13 -2.50 5.17 17.30
CA VAL A 13 -2.17 6.43 16.61
C VAL A 13 -0.65 6.61 16.52
N THR A 14 0.06 6.40 17.64
CA THR A 14 1.53 6.49 17.69
C THR A 14 2.21 5.44 16.80
N TRP A 15 1.59 4.28 16.62
CA TRP A 15 2.14 3.21 15.79
C TRP A 15 1.84 3.42 14.30
N ILE A 16 0.60 3.82 13.95
CA ILE A 16 0.13 4.14 12.59
C ILE A 16 0.97 5.26 11.98
N THR A 17 1.24 6.33 12.74
CA THR A 17 2.01 7.50 12.26
C THR A 17 3.48 7.19 11.94
N LYS A 18 4.01 6.02 12.34
CA LYS A 18 5.36 5.57 12.02
C LYS A 18 5.42 4.69 10.76
N GLN A 19 4.27 4.24 10.26
CA GLN A 19 4.23 3.39 9.07
C GLN A 19 4.55 4.22 7.83
N GLN A 20 5.39 3.69 6.95
CA GLN A 20 5.79 4.39 5.71
C GLN A 20 4.80 4.14 4.57
N MET A 21 3.89 3.19 4.76
CA MET A 21 2.84 2.88 3.80
C MET A 21 1.62 2.29 4.49
N PHE A 22 0.50 2.37 3.79
CA PHE A 22 -0.76 1.75 4.13
C PHE A 22 -1.40 1.17 2.87
N THR A 23 -2.36 0.26 3.03
CA THR A 23 -3.10 -0.31 1.90
C THR A 23 -4.57 0.01 2.04
N VAL A 24 -5.17 0.55 0.99
CA VAL A 24 -6.59 0.90 0.93
C VAL A 24 -7.33 -0.20 0.19
N ALA A 25 -8.47 -0.64 0.71
CA ALA A 25 -9.40 -1.50 0.01
C ALA A 25 -10.81 -0.90 -0.01
N THR A 26 -11.47 -1.01 -1.15
CA THR A 26 -12.85 -0.57 -1.39
C THR A 26 -13.54 -1.53 -2.35
N ALA A 27 -14.87 -1.60 -2.35
CA ALA A 27 -15.58 -2.45 -3.29
C ALA A 27 -16.93 -1.86 -3.69
N PRO A 28 -17.35 -2.05 -4.95
CA PRO A 28 -18.69 -1.70 -5.35
C PRO A 28 -19.70 -2.72 -4.78
N LEU A 29 -20.98 -2.36 -4.75
CA LEU A 29 -22.06 -3.25 -4.27
C LEU A 29 -22.42 -4.35 -5.27
N ARG A 30 -22.15 -4.13 -6.55
CA ARG A 30 -22.42 -5.11 -7.60
C ARG A 30 -21.63 -6.41 -7.39
N ASP A 31 -22.28 -7.55 -7.58
CA ASP A 31 -21.71 -8.90 -7.45
C ASP A 31 -20.68 -9.26 -8.54
N ASP A 32 -20.72 -8.54 -9.66
CA ASP A 32 -19.76 -8.58 -10.76
C ASP A 32 -18.69 -7.48 -10.71
N GLY A 33 -18.79 -6.55 -9.76
CA GLY A 33 -17.84 -5.45 -9.62
C GLY A 33 -16.51 -5.88 -9.01
N HIS A 34 -15.46 -5.11 -9.29
CA HIS A 34 -14.09 -5.47 -8.92
C HIS A 34 -13.75 -4.93 -7.52
N VAL A 35 -13.40 -5.83 -6.59
CA VAL A 35 -12.85 -5.41 -5.29
C VAL A 35 -11.50 -4.72 -5.55
N ASN A 36 -11.36 -3.49 -5.10
CA ASN A 36 -10.14 -2.70 -5.26
C ASN A 36 -9.24 -2.84 -4.03
N VAL A 37 -7.93 -2.84 -4.29
CA VAL A 37 -6.89 -2.80 -3.28
C VAL A 37 -5.68 -2.05 -3.83
N SER A 38 -5.12 -1.13 -3.07
CA SER A 38 -3.96 -0.33 -3.50
C SER A 38 -3.10 0.09 -2.33
N SER A 39 -1.79 -0.07 -2.46
CA SER A 39 -0.85 0.51 -1.51
C SER A 39 -0.62 2.00 -1.78
N LYS A 40 -0.44 2.76 -0.69
CA LYS A 40 -0.15 4.19 -0.66
C LYS A 40 1.01 4.40 0.31
N GLY A 41 2.02 5.17 -0.06
CA GLY A 41 3.21 5.29 0.79
C GLY A 41 4.09 6.50 0.54
N ILE A 42 3.53 7.58 -0.02
CA ILE A 42 4.22 8.87 -0.06
C ILE A 42 4.21 9.50 1.33
N ASP A 43 5.37 9.95 1.81
CA ASP A 43 5.49 10.54 3.14
C ASP A 43 4.62 11.81 3.30
N GLY A 44 4.00 11.92 4.46
CA GLY A 44 3.12 13.01 4.84
C GLY A 44 1.82 13.08 4.03
N THR A 45 1.31 11.96 3.50
CA THR A 45 -0.04 11.92 2.89
C THR A 45 -1.11 11.36 3.81
N PHE A 46 -0.78 10.66 4.90
CA PHE A 46 -1.76 10.11 5.85
C PHE A 46 -1.78 10.91 7.13
N HIS A 47 -2.97 11.28 7.60
CA HIS A 47 -3.16 12.17 8.74
C HIS A 47 -4.26 11.66 9.66
N VAL A 48 -3.95 11.63 10.97
CA VAL A 48 -4.92 11.33 12.02
C VAL A 48 -5.42 12.64 12.60
N ILE A 49 -6.73 12.88 12.59
CA ILE A 49 -7.35 14.04 13.24
C ILE A 49 -7.61 13.73 14.71
N ASP A 50 -8.29 12.61 14.95
CA ASP A 50 -8.59 12.05 16.26
C ASP A 50 -8.80 10.52 16.14
N GLY A 51 -9.23 9.87 17.23
CA GLY A 51 -9.47 8.43 17.24
C GLY A 51 -10.55 7.94 16.28
N LYS A 52 -11.44 8.81 15.79
CA LYS A 52 -12.56 8.46 14.90
C LYS A 52 -12.45 9.04 13.51
N ARG A 53 -11.46 9.90 13.25
CA ARG A 53 -11.33 10.53 11.94
C ARG A 53 -9.89 10.59 11.49
N VAL A 54 -9.66 10.04 10.30
CA VAL A 54 -8.40 10.13 9.56
C VAL A 54 -8.68 10.65 8.16
N TRP A 55 -7.64 11.13 7.49
CA TRP A 55 -7.73 11.43 6.07
C TRP A 55 -6.40 11.14 5.38
N TYR A 56 -6.46 10.95 4.07
CA TYR A 56 -5.25 10.91 3.26
C TYR A 56 -5.36 11.74 1.98
N GLU A 57 -4.22 12.31 1.57
CA GLU A 57 -4.04 13.01 0.30
C GLU A 57 -3.97 11.97 -0.83
N ASP A 58 -5.02 11.88 -1.66
CA ASP A 58 -5.04 11.00 -2.82
C ASP A 58 -4.30 11.67 -3.97
N LEU A 59 -3.14 11.10 -4.30
CA LEU A 59 -2.30 11.54 -5.42
C LEU A 59 -2.71 10.84 -6.72
N THR A 60 -2.35 11.46 -7.83
CA THR A 60 -2.70 11.02 -9.18
C THR A 60 -2.07 9.69 -9.50
N GLU A 61 -2.91 8.70 -9.75
CA GLU A 61 -2.49 7.38 -10.21
C GLU A 61 -3.36 6.97 -11.40
N SER A 62 -3.09 5.78 -11.93
CA SER A 62 -3.83 5.20 -13.05
C SER A 62 -5.26 4.78 -12.73
N GLY A 63 -5.59 4.62 -11.44
CA GLY A 63 -6.89 4.18 -10.97
C GLY A 63 -7.69 5.30 -10.30
N ASN A 64 -9.00 5.09 -10.17
CA ASN A 64 -9.94 5.98 -9.48
C ASN A 64 -11.03 5.20 -8.70
N GLU A 65 -10.82 3.90 -8.50
CA GLU A 65 -11.75 2.94 -7.93
C GLU A 65 -12.14 3.32 -6.49
N THR A 66 -11.19 3.77 -5.67
CA THR A 66 -11.47 4.23 -4.30
C THR A 66 -12.48 5.37 -4.28
N ILE A 67 -12.26 6.42 -5.08
CA ILE A 67 -13.19 7.55 -5.16
C ILE A 67 -14.57 7.09 -5.63
N SER A 68 -14.61 6.25 -6.67
CA SER A 68 -15.87 5.76 -7.22
C SER A 68 -16.66 4.87 -6.25
N HIS A 69 -16.00 3.96 -5.53
CA HIS A 69 -16.65 3.10 -4.54
C HIS A 69 -17.14 3.89 -3.33
N ILE A 70 -16.34 4.86 -2.86
CA ILE A 70 -16.76 5.77 -1.78
C ILE A 70 -18.00 6.57 -2.20
N ARG A 71 -18.04 7.08 -3.44
CA ARG A 71 -19.22 7.79 -3.96
C ARG A 71 -20.47 6.90 -4.04
N GLU A 72 -20.30 5.62 -4.35
CA GLU A 72 -21.42 4.67 -4.44
C GLU A 72 -21.95 4.29 -3.04
N ASN A 73 -21.06 3.92 -2.13
CA ASN A 73 -21.46 3.26 -0.88
C ASN A 73 -20.63 3.65 0.35
N GLY A 74 -19.61 4.48 0.21
CA GLY A 74 -18.80 4.97 1.32
C GLY A 74 -17.84 3.95 1.95
N ARG A 75 -17.88 2.67 1.61
CA ARG A 75 -17.08 1.65 2.31
C ARG A 75 -15.60 1.74 1.95
N ILE A 76 -14.77 1.85 2.98
CA ILE A 76 -13.31 1.85 2.84
C ILE A 76 -12.67 1.23 4.08
N THR A 77 -11.65 0.40 3.84
CA THR A 77 -10.81 -0.18 4.88
C THR A 77 -9.35 0.13 4.60
N ILE A 78 -8.63 0.61 5.61
CA ILE A 78 -7.18 0.76 5.56
C ILE A 78 -6.49 -0.36 6.33
N LEU A 79 -5.43 -0.92 5.75
CA LEU A 79 -4.55 -1.92 6.34
C LEU A 79 -3.16 -1.33 6.58
N PHE A 80 -2.68 -1.46 7.82
CA PHE A 80 -1.30 -1.22 8.21
C PHE A 80 -0.62 -2.53 8.61
N ASN A 81 0.66 -2.69 8.25
CA ASN A 81 1.46 -3.89 8.53
C ASN A 81 2.73 -3.52 9.29
N ALA A 82 3.04 -4.25 10.37
CA ALA A 82 4.33 -4.16 11.04
C ALA A 82 5.40 -4.91 10.24
N PHE A 83 6.08 -4.22 9.33
CA PHE A 83 7.26 -4.77 8.65
C PHE A 83 8.49 -4.85 9.56
N GLU A 84 8.57 -3.97 10.56
CA GLU A 84 9.63 -3.95 11.56
C GLU A 84 9.06 -4.25 12.96
N GLY A 85 9.92 -4.77 13.85
CA GLY A 85 9.56 -4.98 15.25
C GLY A 85 8.50 -6.08 15.50
N PRO A 86 7.76 -6.00 16.63
CA PRO A 86 6.73 -6.97 16.98
C PRO A 86 5.65 -7.06 15.89
N PRO A 87 5.16 -8.27 15.57
CA PRO A 87 4.16 -8.44 14.52
C PRO A 87 2.82 -7.83 14.94
N LEU A 88 2.25 -7.02 14.05
CA LEU A 88 0.96 -6.37 14.22
C LEU A 88 0.37 -6.05 12.85
N ILE A 89 -0.93 -6.28 12.72
CA ILE A 89 -1.77 -5.73 11.66
C ILE A 89 -2.83 -4.86 12.32
N CYS A 90 -3.03 -3.65 11.79
CA CYS A 90 -4.17 -2.79 12.13
C CYS A 90 -5.05 -2.60 10.90
N ARG A 91 -6.36 -2.71 11.09
CA ARG A 91 -7.37 -2.39 10.08
C ARG A 91 -8.28 -1.31 10.61
N ASP A 92 -8.48 -0.27 9.83
CA ASP A 92 -9.41 0.81 10.15
C ASP A 92 -10.54 0.74 9.12
N ASP A 93 -11.72 0.30 9.56
CA ASP A 93 -12.93 0.29 8.76
C ASP A 93 -13.70 1.59 8.98
N ALA A 94 -14.10 2.23 7.88
CA ALA A 94 -14.65 3.56 7.91
C ALA A 94 -15.72 3.81 6.85
N ALA A 95 -16.52 4.83 7.11
CA ALA A 95 -17.30 5.53 6.09
C ALA A 95 -16.44 6.64 5.47
N GLY A 96 -16.24 6.58 4.16
CA GLY A 96 -15.42 7.49 3.40
C GLY A 96 -16.21 8.69 2.84
N SER A 97 -15.53 9.80 2.65
CA SER A 97 -15.99 10.90 1.80
C SER A 97 -14.84 11.48 0.98
N VAL A 98 -15.18 12.12 -0.15
CA VAL A 98 -14.22 12.64 -1.13
C VAL A 98 -14.37 14.15 -1.25
N HIS A 99 -13.28 14.88 -1.07
CA HIS A 99 -13.20 16.31 -1.36
C HIS A 99 -12.17 16.54 -2.46
N GLU A 100 -12.60 17.05 -3.61
CA GLU A 100 -11.76 17.13 -4.80
C GLU A 100 -10.98 18.44 -4.87
N PHE A 101 -9.81 18.38 -5.49
CA PHE A 101 -9.05 19.57 -5.84
C PHE A 101 -9.94 20.60 -6.57
N GLY A 102 -9.84 21.87 -6.16
CA GLY A 102 -10.68 22.94 -6.70
C GLY A 102 -11.97 23.21 -5.92
N THR A 103 -12.22 22.49 -4.82
CA THR A 103 -13.33 22.74 -3.90
C THR A 103 -12.85 23.40 -2.60
N LEU A 104 -13.75 24.12 -1.90
CA LEU A 104 -13.43 24.73 -0.61
C LEU A 104 -13.17 23.67 0.47
N GLU A 105 -13.86 22.53 0.36
CA GLU A 105 -13.73 21.39 1.26
C GLU A 105 -12.34 20.75 1.18
N TYR A 106 -11.75 20.67 -0.02
CA TYR A 106 -10.37 20.23 -0.20
C TYR A 106 -9.38 21.21 0.46
N ASP A 107 -9.63 22.51 0.30
CA ASP A 107 -8.75 23.58 0.82
C ASP A 107 -8.72 23.66 2.34
N ALA A 108 -9.78 23.17 3.01
CA ALA A 108 -9.82 23.06 4.46
C ALA A 108 -8.76 22.10 5.02
N PHE A 109 -8.28 21.15 4.20
CA PHE A 109 -7.26 20.17 4.59
C PHE A 109 -5.89 20.47 3.96
N ILE A 110 -5.87 20.87 2.69
CA ILE A 110 -4.64 21.04 1.92
C ILE A 110 -4.61 22.44 1.32
N SER A 111 -3.80 23.33 1.90
CA SER A 111 -3.57 24.65 1.32
C SER A 111 -2.70 24.56 0.06
N SER A 112 -2.77 25.59 -0.80
CA SER A 112 -2.04 25.67 -2.06
C SER A 112 -0.53 25.42 -1.92
N GLU A 113 0.05 25.91 -0.82
CA GLU A 113 1.47 25.83 -0.52
C GLU A 113 1.92 24.47 0.04
N LYS A 114 0.98 23.66 0.55
CA LYS A 114 1.25 22.32 1.08
C LYS A 114 0.87 21.20 0.12
N ARG A 115 0.02 21.49 -0.87
CA ARG A 115 -0.40 20.56 -1.91
C ARG A 115 0.80 19.87 -2.55
N LYS A 116 0.82 18.53 -2.56
CA LYS A 116 1.82 17.77 -3.31
C LYS A 116 1.49 17.74 -4.81
N PRO A 117 2.49 17.66 -5.70
CA PRO A 117 2.25 17.44 -7.12
C PRO A 117 1.36 16.23 -7.35
N GLY A 118 0.34 16.38 -8.20
CA GLY A 118 -0.59 15.31 -8.51
C GLY A 118 -1.68 15.09 -7.46
N SER A 119 -1.75 15.86 -6.39
CA SER A 119 -2.87 15.76 -5.45
C SER A 119 -4.20 16.01 -6.18
N ARG A 120 -5.20 15.16 -5.99
CA ARG A 120 -6.47 15.27 -6.73
C ARG A 120 -7.69 15.23 -5.84
N ALA A 121 -7.57 14.63 -4.66
CA ALA A 121 -8.60 14.61 -3.65
C ALA A 121 -8.03 14.45 -2.24
N VAL A 122 -8.83 14.84 -1.26
CA VAL A 122 -8.72 14.43 0.14
C VAL A 122 -9.76 13.33 0.35
N ILE A 123 -9.31 12.18 0.83
CA ILE A 123 -10.19 11.08 1.23
C ILE A 123 -10.28 11.12 2.74
N ILE A 124 -11.46 11.47 3.25
CA ILE A 124 -11.75 11.49 4.68
C ILE A 124 -12.38 10.16 5.05
N MET A 125 -12.02 9.65 6.22
CA MET A 125 -12.51 8.39 6.76
C MET A 125 -13.02 8.61 8.18
N ASP A 126 -14.32 8.45 8.35
CA ASP A 126 -14.99 8.35 9.65
C ASP A 126 -14.92 6.90 10.13
N VAL A 127 -13.90 6.62 10.94
CA VAL A 127 -13.57 5.30 11.47
C VAL A 127 -14.64 4.88 12.47
N HIS A 128 -15.26 3.73 12.21
CA HIS A 128 -16.29 3.14 13.08
C HIS A 128 -15.86 1.80 13.66
N LYS A 129 -14.76 1.21 13.17
CA LYS A 129 -14.20 -0.02 13.72
C LYS A 129 -12.70 -0.09 13.47
N VAL A 130 -11.95 -0.47 14.50
CA VAL A 130 -10.52 -0.73 14.41
C VAL A 130 -10.25 -2.16 14.82
N GLY A 131 -9.64 -2.95 13.93
CA GLY A 131 -9.29 -4.34 14.15
C GLY A 131 -7.77 -4.54 14.22
N THR A 132 -7.26 -4.97 15.36
CA THR A 132 -5.88 -5.44 15.47
C THR A 132 -5.81 -6.95 15.37
N SER A 133 -4.81 -7.46 14.64
CA SER A 133 -4.54 -8.89 14.55
C SER A 133 -3.04 -9.18 14.64
N CYS A 134 -2.70 -10.42 14.94
CA CYS A 134 -1.35 -10.83 15.33
C CYS A 134 -0.26 -10.57 14.26
N GLY A 135 -0.59 -10.44 12.98
CA GLY A 135 0.40 -10.14 11.93
C GLY A 135 1.52 -11.16 11.78
N PHE A 136 1.38 -12.36 12.35
CA PHE A 136 2.47 -13.35 12.45
C PHE A 136 2.99 -13.87 11.12
N GLY A 137 2.19 -13.78 10.05
CA GLY A 137 2.58 -14.15 8.68
C GLY A 137 3.07 -12.99 7.83
N VAL A 138 3.22 -11.78 8.38
CA VAL A 138 3.81 -10.64 7.65
C VAL A 138 5.33 -10.72 7.76
N PRO A 139 6.10 -10.74 6.67
CA PRO A 139 7.55 -10.86 6.75
C PRO A 139 8.22 -9.64 7.39
N TYR A 140 9.50 -9.78 7.72
CA TYR A 140 10.33 -8.66 8.10
C TYR A 140 10.82 -7.92 6.86
N PHE A 141 10.62 -6.60 6.85
CA PHE A 141 11.28 -5.71 5.92
C PHE A 141 11.88 -4.52 6.66
N THR A 142 12.97 -3.97 6.15
CA THR A 142 13.53 -2.71 6.61
C THR A 142 13.26 -1.62 5.60
N TYR A 143 12.72 -0.49 6.04
CA TYR A 143 12.50 0.64 5.16
C TYR A 143 13.83 1.17 4.60
N SER A 144 13.92 1.32 3.28
CA SER A 144 15.16 1.71 2.59
C SER A 144 15.06 3.02 1.81
N GLY A 145 13.87 3.60 1.66
CA GLY A 145 13.69 4.94 1.11
C GLY A 145 12.35 5.15 0.41
N GLN A 146 12.08 6.41 0.04
CA GLN A 146 10.92 6.80 -0.77
C GLN A 146 11.25 6.77 -2.26
N HIS A 147 10.24 6.46 -3.08
CA HIS A 147 10.27 6.82 -4.50
C HIS A 147 9.93 8.30 -4.67
N ASP A 148 10.69 8.99 -5.51
CA ASP A 148 10.35 10.35 -5.98
C ASP A 148 9.60 10.34 -7.31
N THR A 149 9.47 9.15 -7.94
CA THR A 149 8.98 8.98 -9.31
C THR A 149 7.58 9.55 -9.50
N LEU A 150 6.66 9.30 -8.56
CA LEU A 150 5.28 9.81 -8.63
C LEU A 150 5.25 11.34 -8.63
N LEU A 151 5.93 11.94 -7.67
CA LEU A 151 5.96 13.40 -7.49
C LEU A 151 6.66 14.08 -8.67
N ASN A 152 7.76 13.50 -9.15
CA ASN A 152 8.49 13.98 -10.33
C ASN A 152 7.62 13.93 -11.59
N TRP A 153 6.94 12.80 -11.82
CA TRP A 153 6.04 12.64 -12.97
C TRP A 153 4.86 13.62 -12.91
N CYS A 154 4.19 13.74 -11.75
CA CYS A 154 3.10 14.70 -11.59
C CYS A 154 3.57 16.15 -11.76
N THR A 155 4.77 16.50 -11.25
CA THR A 155 5.37 17.84 -11.45
C THR A 155 5.58 18.14 -12.93
N GLN A 156 6.00 17.15 -13.72
CA GLN A 156 6.17 17.31 -15.17
C GLN A 156 4.82 17.54 -15.87
N LEU A 157 3.77 16.80 -15.49
CA LEU A 157 2.42 17.00 -16.03
C LEU A 157 1.83 18.37 -15.67
N GLU A 158 2.03 18.85 -14.44
CA GLU A 158 1.57 20.17 -14.00
C GLU A 158 2.24 21.31 -14.77
N ARG A 159 3.53 21.16 -15.10
CA ARG A 159 4.30 22.17 -15.83
C ARG A 159 4.18 22.06 -17.35
N SER A 160 3.49 21.04 -17.85
CA SER A 160 3.35 20.81 -19.29
C SER A 160 2.55 21.94 -19.93
N GLN A 161 3.21 22.67 -20.84
CA GLN A 161 2.55 23.66 -21.69
C GLN A 161 1.66 23.01 -22.77
N ASN A 162 1.83 21.70 -23.01
CA ASN A 162 0.93 20.95 -23.87
C ASN A 162 -0.31 20.55 -23.05
N LYS A 163 -1.46 21.14 -23.40
CA LYS A 163 -2.75 20.90 -22.75
C LYS A 163 -3.19 19.44 -22.78
N GLU A 164 -2.90 18.70 -23.85
CA GLU A 164 -3.24 17.27 -23.96
C GLU A 164 -2.38 16.38 -23.06
N LYS A 165 -1.19 16.86 -22.68
CA LYS A 165 -0.27 16.20 -21.76
C LYS A 165 -0.29 16.82 -20.36
N HIS A 166 -1.23 17.73 -20.09
CA HIS A 166 -1.35 18.38 -18.79
C HIS A 166 -2.07 17.47 -17.79
N LEU A 167 -1.79 17.63 -16.49
CA LEU A 167 -2.34 16.80 -15.41
C LEU A 167 -3.87 16.69 -15.43
N LYS A 168 -4.58 17.79 -15.72
CA LYS A 168 -6.06 17.77 -15.84
C LYS A 168 -6.58 16.98 -17.04
N ALA A 169 -5.84 16.96 -18.15
CA ALA A 169 -6.20 16.12 -19.30
C ALA A 169 -6.05 14.64 -18.93
N TRP A 170 -5.00 14.29 -18.18
CA TRP A 170 -4.86 12.96 -17.60
C TRP A 170 -6.04 12.60 -16.69
N TRP A 171 -6.42 13.48 -15.76
CA TRP A 171 -7.58 13.24 -14.89
C TRP A 171 -8.88 13.03 -15.66
N THR A 172 -9.08 13.81 -16.73
CA THR A 172 -10.27 13.70 -17.60
C THR A 172 -10.34 12.32 -18.25
N ALA A 173 -9.21 11.86 -18.81
CA ALA A 173 -9.12 10.61 -19.54
C ALA A 173 -9.17 9.37 -18.64
N GLU A 174 -8.43 9.40 -17.52
CA GLU A 174 -8.13 8.18 -16.74
C GLU A 174 -8.88 8.12 -15.40
N ASN A 175 -9.45 9.22 -14.89
CA ASN A 175 -9.93 9.28 -13.51
C ASN A 175 -11.38 9.76 -13.36
N THR A 176 -12.12 9.94 -14.45
CA THR A 176 -13.55 10.31 -14.40
C THR A 176 -14.49 9.10 -14.27
N ARG A 177 -13.97 7.88 -14.46
CA ARG A 177 -14.70 6.61 -14.33
C ARG A 177 -13.83 5.52 -13.72
N SER A 178 -14.43 4.59 -12.97
CA SER A 178 -13.75 3.37 -12.52
C SER A 178 -13.74 2.29 -13.61
N LEU A 179 -13.04 1.19 -13.35
CA LEU A 179 -13.08 -0.03 -14.17
C LEU A 179 -14.49 -0.60 -14.35
N ASP A 180 -15.36 -0.40 -13.35
CA ASP A 180 -16.76 -0.83 -13.35
C ASP A 180 -17.70 0.23 -13.93
N GLY A 181 -17.16 1.31 -14.50
CA GLY A 181 -17.94 2.40 -15.11
C GLY A 181 -18.60 3.35 -14.09
N LEU A 182 -18.26 3.23 -12.80
CA LEU A 182 -18.81 4.11 -11.75
C LEU A 182 -18.23 5.53 -11.85
N PRO A 183 -18.98 6.59 -11.48
CA PRO A 183 -18.50 7.96 -11.52
C PRO A 183 -17.25 8.18 -10.66
N GLY A 184 -16.27 8.91 -11.22
CA GLY A 184 -14.99 9.20 -10.58
C GLY A 184 -14.84 10.65 -10.12
N LEU A 185 -13.76 11.31 -10.55
CA LEU A 185 -13.56 12.75 -10.36
C LEU A 185 -14.63 13.55 -11.11
N ASN A 186 -15.20 14.55 -10.44
CA ASN A 186 -16.22 15.44 -10.99
C ASN A 186 -15.69 16.87 -11.19
N THR A 187 -14.80 17.35 -10.32
CA THR A 187 -14.40 18.77 -10.24
C THR A 187 -12.92 18.96 -10.53
N ALA A 188 -12.04 18.07 -10.05
CA ALA A 188 -10.59 18.27 -10.12
C ALA A 188 -10.06 18.49 -11.54
N HIS A 189 -10.65 17.80 -12.52
CA HIS A 189 -10.23 17.85 -13.92
C HIS A 189 -10.74 19.08 -14.69
N ILE A 190 -11.78 19.77 -14.20
CA ILE A 190 -12.43 20.91 -14.88
C ILE A 190 -12.36 22.24 -14.12
N THR A 191 -11.94 22.25 -12.85
CA THR A 191 -11.81 23.47 -12.06
C THR A 191 -10.90 24.50 -12.76
N ASP A 192 -11.15 25.80 -12.60
CA ASP A 192 -10.27 26.85 -13.13
C ASP A 192 -8.98 27.02 -12.31
N ARG A 193 -8.90 26.39 -11.14
CA ARG A 193 -7.75 26.52 -10.24
C ARG A 193 -6.48 25.95 -10.86
N ALA A 194 -5.38 26.70 -10.83
CA ALA A 194 -4.10 26.22 -11.32
C ALA A 194 -3.63 24.99 -10.52
N ALA A 195 -3.29 23.91 -11.21
CA ALA A 195 -2.88 22.65 -10.57
C ALA A 195 -1.42 22.66 -10.10
N GLU A 196 -0.64 23.69 -10.47
CA GLU A 196 0.77 23.82 -10.10
C GLU A 196 0.96 23.81 -8.59
N SER A 197 1.66 22.79 -8.09
CA SER A 197 2.08 22.74 -6.70
C SER A 197 3.16 23.80 -6.43
N ALA A 198 2.99 24.58 -5.36
CA ALA A 198 4.03 25.48 -4.87
C ALA A 198 5.13 24.73 -4.10
N CYS A 199 4.94 23.44 -3.80
CA CYS A 199 5.95 22.60 -3.17
C CYS A 199 7.06 22.33 -4.20
N GLN A 200 8.15 23.09 -4.10
CA GLN A 200 9.35 22.83 -4.87
C GLN A 200 10.04 21.58 -4.32
N PHE A 201 9.62 20.40 -4.79
CA PHE A 201 10.47 19.22 -4.66
C PHE A 201 11.76 19.49 -5.43
N ARG A 202 12.90 19.36 -4.74
CA ARG A 202 14.21 19.44 -5.36
C ARG A 202 14.32 18.24 -6.28
N LEU A 203 14.01 18.42 -7.57
CA LEU A 203 14.31 17.44 -8.60
C LEU A 203 15.77 17.06 -8.42
N THR A 204 16.05 15.80 -8.10
CA THR A 204 17.40 15.24 -8.16
C THR A 204 17.79 15.17 -9.64
N LYS A 205 18.14 16.31 -10.22
CA LYS A 205 18.88 16.33 -11.47
C LYS A 205 20.29 15.79 -11.19
N ASP A 206 20.71 14.85 -12.04
CA ASP A 206 22.09 14.47 -12.32
C ASP A 206 22.73 13.33 -11.49
N ALA A 207 22.31 12.09 -11.77
CA ALA A 207 23.20 10.92 -11.72
C ALA A 207 24.06 10.78 -13.02
N LYS A 208 24.27 11.88 -13.76
CA LYS A 208 25.09 11.95 -14.97
C LYS A 208 26.14 13.06 -14.93
N SER A 209 26.83 13.26 -13.80
CA SER A 209 28.19 13.85 -13.83
C SER A 209 28.84 13.79 -12.45
N LYS A 210 29.71 12.81 -12.22
CA LYS A 210 30.89 12.93 -11.33
C LYS A 210 31.75 11.67 -11.47
N ALA A 211 32.38 11.55 -12.64
CA ALA A 211 33.58 10.76 -12.84
C ALA A 211 34.55 11.64 -13.65
N ALA A 212 35.06 12.68 -13.01
CA ALA A 212 36.23 13.44 -13.46
C ALA A 212 36.90 13.99 -12.20
N GLY A 213 38.19 13.73 -12.06
CA GLY A 213 38.95 13.80 -10.83
C GLY A 213 39.01 15.16 -10.15
N GLU A 214 39.31 15.11 -8.85
CA GLU A 214 39.83 16.24 -8.10
C GLU A 214 41.14 16.73 -8.73
N PRO A 215 41.35 18.05 -8.69
CA PRO A 215 42.53 18.54 -7.99
C PRO A 215 42.17 19.54 -6.89
N ARG A 216 43.03 19.50 -5.87
CA ARG A 216 43.03 20.27 -4.62
C ARG A 216 43.28 21.79 -4.80
N GLU A 217 42.98 22.50 -3.70
CA GLU A 217 43.37 23.88 -3.30
C GLU A 217 42.61 25.03 -4.02
N SER A 218 42.22 26.15 -3.40
CA SER A 218 42.68 26.85 -2.19
C SER A 218 41.58 27.75 -1.57
N LEU A 219 41.81 28.16 -0.32
CA LEU A 219 41.06 29.16 0.46
C LEU A 219 40.83 30.51 -0.26
N ALA A 220 39.63 31.09 -0.08
CA ALA A 220 39.41 32.53 0.11
C ALA A 220 37.98 32.78 0.62
N GLY A 221 37.86 33.57 1.69
CA GLY A 221 36.58 33.94 2.31
C GLY A 221 36.01 35.27 1.83
N SER A 222 34.70 35.42 1.98
CA SER A 222 33.92 36.66 2.18
C SER A 222 32.45 36.20 2.23
N GLY A 223 31.63 36.43 3.26
CA GLY A 223 31.45 37.67 4.00
C GLY A 223 30.31 38.47 3.37
N ALA A 224 29.05 38.15 3.68
CA ALA A 224 27.92 39.07 3.55
C ALA A 224 26.73 38.60 4.39
N LYS A 225 26.26 39.51 5.24
CA LYS A 225 25.10 39.44 6.13
C LYS A 225 23.82 39.69 5.33
N GLU A 226 22.68 39.15 5.78
CA GLU A 226 21.49 39.98 6.02
C GLU A 226 20.44 39.25 6.87
N GLU A 227 20.02 39.94 7.92
CA GLU A 227 18.94 39.56 8.85
C GLU A 227 17.60 40.05 8.29
N THR A 228 16.52 39.31 8.56
CA THR A 228 15.16 39.89 8.48
C THR A 228 14.37 39.48 9.71
N LYS A 229 14.08 40.47 10.56
CA LYS A 229 13.14 40.40 11.69
C LYS A 229 11.72 40.62 11.15
N LEU A 230 10.75 39.83 11.61
CA LEU A 230 9.33 40.18 11.54
C LEU A 230 8.72 40.07 12.93
N ALA A 231 8.11 41.17 13.39
CA ALA A 231 7.47 41.33 14.68
C ALA A 231 6.01 40.82 14.64
N LEU A 232 5.63 40.13 15.71
CA LEU A 232 4.26 39.71 16.03
C LEU A 232 3.58 40.79 16.89
N ALA A 233 2.36 41.19 16.55
CA ALA A 233 1.46 41.88 17.48
C ALA A 233 0.03 41.37 17.31
N PHE A 234 -0.54 40.91 18.43
CA PHE A 234 -1.93 40.51 18.66
C PHE A 234 -2.88 41.73 18.70
N LEU A 235 -4.17 41.54 18.38
CA LEU A 235 -5.30 41.82 19.28
C LEU A 235 -6.66 41.37 18.73
N PHE A 236 -7.57 41.15 19.68
CA PHE A 236 -8.81 40.36 19.67
C PHE A 236 -10.02 41.02 18.99
N GLY A 237 -11.01 40.19 18.59
CA GLY A 237 -12.39 40.62 18.35
C GLY A 237 -13.37 39.49 17.94
N LYS A 238 -14.22 39.06 18.88
CA LYS A 238 -15.59 38.51 18.68
C LYS A 238 -16.52 39.44 19.51
N PRO A 239 -17.86 39.54 19.32
CA PRO A 239 -18.80 38.49 18.85
C PRO A 239 -20.00 38.99 17.98
N GLN A 240 -20.78 38.07 17.38
CA GLN A 240 -22.21 37.83 17.70
C GLN A 240 -22.98 37.05 16.63
N ILE A 241 -23.99 36.34 17.15
CA ILE A 241 -24.95 35.39 16.57
C ILE A 241 -26.08 36.14 15.85
N ALA A 242 -26.59 35.57 14.76
CA ALA A 242 -28.00 35.74 14.37
C ALA A 242 -28.51 34.50 13.61
N SER A 243 -29.57 33.91 14.17
CA SER A 243 -30.39 32.83 13.64
C SER A 243 -31.42 33.34 12.64
N ALA A 244 -31.70 32.60 11.56
CA ALA A 244 -33.04 32.54 10.95
C ALA A 244 -33.16 31.40 9.90
N ASN A 245 -34.02 30.44 10.21
CA ASN A 245 -34.91 29.69 9.32
C ASN A 245 -36.10 29.28 10.23
N PRO A 246 -37.35 29.07 9.77
CA PRO A 246 -37.69 28.41 8.51
C PRO A 246 -38.97 28.93 7.80
N VAL A 247 -39.18 28.57 6.52
CA VAL A 247 -40.52 28.28 5.96
C VAL A 247 -40.35 27.23 4.86
N GLY A 248 -41.06 26.10 5.00
CA GLY A 248 -41.25 25.12 3.94
C GLY A 248 -42.53 25.35 3.17
N LEU A 249 -42.65 24.72 2.00
CA LEU A 249 -43.91 24.35 1.36
C LEU A 249 -43.64 23.18 0.42
N GLY A 250 -44.41 22.10 0.60
CA GLY A 250 -44.36 20.89 -0.20
C GLY A 250 -45.13 21.00 -1.52
N GLY A 251 -44.99 19.97 -2.34
CA GLY A 251 -45.74 19.78 -3.58
C GLY A 251 -45.45 18.40 -4.18
N HIS A 252 -46.51 17.68 -4.52
CA HIS A 252 -46.59 16.25 -4.79
C HIS A 252 -46.20 15.82 -6.21
N TYR A 253 -45.81 14.54 -6.30
CA TYR A 253 -45.93 13.54 -7.39
C TYR A 253 -46.50 13.96 -8.75
N GLU A 254 -45.83 13.51 -9.83
CA GLU A 254 -46.49 12.74 -10.89
C GLU A 254 -45.48 11.92 -11.72
N ALA A 255 -45.90 10.71 -12.09
CA ALA A 255 -45.19 9.73 -12.88
C ALA A 255 -45.40 9.97 -14.38
N ALA A 256 -44.40 9.68 -15.20
CA ALA A 256 -44.57 9.52 -16.64
C ALA A 256 -43.68 8.40 -17.18
N GLU A 257 -44.35 7.37 -17.71
CA GLU A 257 -43.79 6.24 -18.44
C GLU A 257 -43.32 6.62 -19.86
N ARG A 258 -42.29 5.88 -20.32
CA ARG A 258 -41.96 5.46 -21.69
C ARG A 258 -41.66 6.52 -22.76
N TYR A 259 -40.43 6.46 -23.27
CA TYR A 259 -40.21 6.20 -24.70
C TYR A 259 -38.78 5.67 -24.98
N ILE A 260 -38.69 4.55 -25.70
CA ILE A 260 -37.47 3.94 -26.23
C ILE A 260 -37.25 4.47 -27.65
N PRO A 261 -36.01 4.84 -28.03
CA PRO A 261 -35.62 4.83 -29.43
C PRO A 261 -34.37 3.98 -29.68
N THR A 262 -34.53 2.87 -30.42
CA THR A 262 -33.48 2.32 -31.30
C THR A 262 -33.21 3.29 -32.45
N PRO A 263 -31.96 3.41 -32.96
CA PRO A 263 -31.64 2.82 -34.28
C PRO A 263 -30.12 2.49 -34.44
N PRO A 264 -29.52 2.32 -35.65
CA PRO A 264 -29.51 1.10 -36.44
C PRO A 264 -28.09 0.60 -36.87
N ARG A 265 -28.05 -0.65 -37.35
CA ARG A 265 -27.21 -1.25 -38.42
C ARG A 265 -25.71 -0.91 -38.52
N THR A 266 -24.93 -1.92 -38.12
CA THR A 266 -23.83 -2.59 -38.86
C THR A 266 -23.17 -1.84 -40.03
N PHE A 267 -21.91 -1.44 -39.83
CA PHE A 267 -20.92 -1.27 -40.89
C PHE A 267 -19.83 -2.33 -40.75
N VAL A 268 -19.70 -3.16 -41.78
CA VAL A 268 -18.55 -4.02 -42.05
C VAL A 268 -17.55 -3.18 -42.83
N SER A 269 -16.30 -3.12 -42.38
CA SER A 269 -15.20 -2.69 -43.25
C SER A 269 -13.98 -3.56 -43.04
N LEU A 270 -13.36 -3.91 -44.16
CA LEU A 270 -12.29 -4.89 -44.34
C LEU A 270 -11.02 -4.49 -43.60
N ILE A 271 -10.41 -5.44 -42.88
CA ILE A 271 -8.99 -5.38 -42.52
C ILE A 271 -8.22 -6.26 -43.50
N SER A 272 -7.44 -5.59 -44.35
CA SER A 272 -6.43 -6.18 -45.23
C SER A 272 -5.27 -6.71 -44.38
N VAL A 273 -5.12 -8.03 -44.30
CA VAL A 273 -3.93 -8.69 -43.75
C VAL A 273 -2.81 -8.63 -44.79
N ARG A 274 -1.78 -7.83 -44.54
CA ARG A 274 -0.53 -7.87 -45.31
C ARG A 274 0.38 -8.94 -44.71
N ARG A 275 0.72 -9.93 -45.54
CA ARG A 275 1.57 -11.07 -45.22
C ARG A 275 2.94 -10.82 -45.87
N GLU A 276 3.97 -10.65 -45.06
CA GLU A 276 5.38 -10.75 -45.43
C GLU A 276 6.04 -11.49 -44.27
N GLY A 277 6.88 -12.51 -44.39
CA GLY A 277 7.51 -13.20 -45.50
C GLY A 277 8.56 -14.09 -44.84
N ALA A 278 8.53 -15.39 -45.09
CA ALA A 278 9.44 -16.36 -44.51
C ALA A 278 10.84 -16.26 -45.14
N GLN A 279 11.90 -16.49 -44.35
CA GLN A 279 13.17 -17.04 -44.85
C GLN A 279 13.77 -18.05 -43.88
N HIS A 280 14.22 -19.16 -44.45
CA HIS A 280 14.85 -20.33 -43.83
C HIS A 280 16.38 -20.34 -44.01
N TYR A 281 17.02 -21.22 -43.22
CA TYR A 281 18.35 -21.85 -43.33
C TYR A 281 19.53 -21.07 -42.73
N GLY A 282 20.46 -21.66 -41.95
CA GLY A 282 20.74 -23.09 -41.74
C GLY A 282 21.78 -23.38 -40.66
N PHE A 283 22.00 -24.67 -40.43
CA PHE A 283 22.97 -25.28 -39.51
C PHE A 283 24.43 -25.03 -39.92
N GLY A 284 25.30 -24.81 -38.93
CA GLY A 284 26.76 -24.85 -39.08
C GLY A 284 27.44 -25.12 -37.73
N LEU A 285 27.98 -26.32 -37.56
CA LEU A 285 28.90 -26.72 -36.49
C LEU A 285 30.32 -26.21 -36.79
N HIS A 286 30.97 -25.56 -35.82
CA HIS A 286 32.41 -25.75 -35.57
C HIS A 286 32.84 -25.23 -34.19
N ALA A 287 33.68 -26.04 -33.54
CA ALA A 287 34.30 -25.83 -32.24
C ALA A 287 35.48 -24.85 -32.29
N GLY A 288 35.76 -24.17 -31.18
CA GLY A 288 37.11 -23.68 -30.90
C GLY A 288 37.24 -22.42 -30.03
N THR A 289 37.82 -22.62 -28.85
CA THR A 289 38.63 -21.68 -28.04
C THR A 289 37.94 -20.64 -27.14
N HIS A 290 38.17 -20.84 -25.84
CA HIS A 290 37.83 -19.95 -24.74
C HIS A 290 38.48 -18.57 -24.87
N ARG A 291 37.66 -17.53 -24.81
CA ARG A 291 38.01 -16.24 -24.22
C ARG A 291 36.92 -15.88 -23.23
N VAL A 292 37.33 -15.69 -21.98
CA VAL A 292 36.51 -15.12 -20.92
C VAL A 292 36.18 -13.68 -21.33
N LEU A 293 34.98 -13.47 -21.86
CA LEU A 293 34.42 -12.16 -22.09
C LEU A 293 33.63 -11.79 -20.82
N CYS A 294 34.17 -10.91 -20.00
CA CYS A 294 33.37 -10.20 -19.01
C CYS A 294 32.35 -9.34 -19.75
N ILE A 295 31.10 -9.81 -19.82
CA ILE A 295 29.99 -9.01 -20.33
C ILE A 295 29.62 -8.03 -19.22
N HIS A 296 30.09 -6.78 -19.35
CA HIS A 296 29.45 -5.64 -18.72
C HIS A 296 28.17 -5.35 -19.52
N GLU A 297 27.07 -6.02 -19.19
CA GLU A 297 25.75 -5.60 -19.64
C GLU A 297 25.37 -4.34 -18.85
N ARG A 298 25.73 -3.19 -19.41
CA ARG A 298 25.08 -1.92 -19.10
C ARG A 298 23.73 -1.94 -19.80
N ASP A 299 22.71 -2.46 -19.13
CA ASP A 299 21.34 -2.17 -19.50
C ASP A 299 21.07 -0.69 -19.26
N GLN A 300 21.25 0.10 -20.32
CA GLN A 300 20.69 1.44 -20.40
C GLN A 300 19.18 1.31 -20.60
N PHE A 301 18.44 1.09 -19.51
CA PHE A 301 17.01 1.37 -19.49
C PHE A 301 16.82 2.88 -19.64
N SER A 302 16.54 3.33 -20.87
CA SER A 302 16.10 4.70 -21.14
C SER A 302 14.72 4.92 -20.53
N ALA A 303 14.61 5.84 -19.58
CA ALA A 303 13.41 6.17 -18.82
C ALA A 303 12.27 6.85 -19.64
N GLU A 304 12.18 6.64 -20.95
CA GLU A 304 11.31 7.43 -21.83
C GLU A 304 9.95 6.80 -22.21
N HIS A 305 9.58 5.58 -21.80
CA HIS A 305 8.33 4.95 -22.28
C HIS A 305 7.51 4.12 -21.27
N ILE A 306 7.43 4.54 -20.00
CA ILE A 306 6.43 3.97 -19.08
C ILE A 306 5.45 5.07 -18.67
N THR A 307 4.38 5.25 -19.45
CA THR A 307 3.20 6.00 -18.97
C THR A 307 2.54 5.21 -17.84
N PRO A 308 2.07 5.86 -16.76
CA PRO A 308 1.45 5.17 -15.62
C PRO A 308 0.17 4.39 -15.91
N SER A 309 -0.31 4.34 -17.15
CA SER A 309 -1.59 3.75 -17.54
C SER A 309 -1.74 2.32 -17.02
N LEU A 310 -2.93 2.02 -16.50
CA LEU A 310 -3.29 0.67 -16.08
C LEU A 310 -3.35 -0.23 -17.32
N LYS A 311 -2.51 -1.27 -17.36
CA LYS A 311 -2.58 -2.30 -18.39
C LYS A 311 -3.49 -3.41 -17.92
N ILE A 312 -4.44 -3.82 -18.76
CA ILE A 312 -5.42 -4.85 -18.44
C ILE A 312 -5.25 -6.02 -19.40
N ALA A 313 -5.19 -7.23 -18.85
CA ALA A 313 -5.16 -8.49 -19.58
C ALA A 313 -6.26 -9.44 -19.09
N LYS A 314 -6.65 -10.40 -19.95
CA LYS A 314 -7.56 -11.49 -19.60
C LYS A 314 -6.72 -12.67 -19.09
N GLY A 315 -6.52 -12.74 -17.78
CA GLY A 315 -5.57 -13.68 -17.17
C GLY A 315 -4.12 -13.19 -17.24
N LEU A 316 -3.20 -14.01 -16.75
CA LEU A 316 -1.76 -13.75 -16.73
C LEU A 316 -1.13 -13.85 -18.14
N SER A 317 -1.78 -14.54 -19.09
CA SER A 317 -1.23 -14.89 -20.42
C SER A 317 0.19 -15.51 -20.35
N ASP A 318 0.82 -15.86 -21.48
CA ASP A 318 2.21 -16.36 -21.52
C ASP A 318 3.25 -15.26 -21.19
N ASP A 319 2.86 -14.26 -20.37
CA ASP A 319 3.76 -13.25 -19.81
C ASP A 319 4.60 -13.92 -18.70
N HIS A 320 5.56 -14.72 -19.15
CA HIS A 320 6.50 -15.43 -18.30
C HIS A 320 7.22 -14.45 -17.36
N ASP A 321 7.50 -13.23 -17.81
CA ASP A 321 8.14 -12.19 -16.99
C ASP A 321 7.25 -11.76 -15.82
N LEU A 322 5.93 -11.62 -16.03
CA LEU A 322 5.00 -11.29 -14.95
C LEU A 322 4.85 -12.43 -13.94
N ILE A 323 4.74 -13.67 -14.41
CA ILE A 323 4.64 -14.85 -13.53
C ILE A 323 5.91 -14.98 -12.68
N GLU A 324 7.09 -14.88 -13.29
CA GLU A 324 8.36 -14.87 -12.57
C GLU A 324 8.46 -13.71 -11.57
N TRP A 325 7.98 -12.53 -11.95
CA TRP A 325 7.95 -11.38 -11.06
C TRP A 325 7.03 -11.61 -9.86
N ILE A 326 5.83 -12.18 -10.06
CA ILE A 326 4.89 -12.54 -8.99
C ILE A 326 5.54 -13.55 -8.02
N GLN A 327 6.19 -14.58 -8.54
CA GLN A 327 6.83 -15.64 -7.74
C GLN A 327 8.01 -15.14 -6.90
N LYS A 328 8.64 -14.03 -7.29
CA LYS A 328 9.72 -13.39 -6.50
C LYS A 328 9.20 -12.58 -5.31
N GLN A 329 7.90 -12.28 -5.24
CA GLN A 329 7.37 -11.46 -4.14
C GLN A 329 7.27 -12.27 -2.84
N HIS A 330 7.75 -11.69 -1.74
CA HIS A 330 7.73 -12.32 -0.41
C HIS A 330 6.38 -12.22 0.31
N MET A 331 5.47 -11.42 -0.21
CA MET A 331 4.11 -11.28 0.31
C MET A 331 3.14 -10.83 -0.78
N PHE A 332 1.86 -11.05 -0.51
CA PHE A 332 0.74 -10.56 -1.29
C PHE A 332 -0.38 -10.08 -0.36
N ILE A 333 -1.33 -9.32 -0.90
CA ILE A 333 -2.49 -8.83 -0.18
C ILE A 333 -3.73 -9.39 -0.85
N VAL A 334 -4.65 -9.92 -0.04
CA VAL A 334 -5.95 -10.41 -0.51
C VAL A 334 -7.02 -9.42 -0.10
N ALA A 335 -7.86 -8.99 -1.04
CA ALA A 335 -9.04 -8.19 -0.78
C ALA A 335 -10.32 -8.91 -1.26
N THR A 336 -11.37 -8.81 -0.45
CA THR A 336 -12.68 -9.44 -0.67
C THR A 336 -13.74 -8.59 0.00
N ALA A 337 -14.97 -8.53 -0.49
CA ALA A 337 -16.01 -7.75 0.16
C ALA A 337 -17.38 -8.45 0.11
N PRO A 338 -18.20 -8.30 1.16
CA PRO A 338 -19.58 -8.76 1.12
C PRO A 338 -20.43 -7.83 0.22
N LEU A 339 -21.60 -8.30 -0.16
CA LEU A 339 -22.54 -7.53 -0.99
C LEU A 339 -23.35 -6.50 -0.20
N THR A 340 -23.49 -6.68 1.12
CA THR A 340 -24.25 -5.73 1.94
C THR A 340 -23.52 -4.38 2.03
N ALA A 341 -24.30 -3.29 1.99
CA ALA A 341 -23.74 -1.93 1.98
C ALA A 341 -23.12 -1.50 3.32
N ASP A 342 -23.45 -2.21 4.40
CA ASP A 342 -22.90 -2.05 5.74
C ASP A 342 -21.79 -3.06 6.07
N GLY A 343 -21.54 -4.04 5.19
CA GLY A 343 -20.53 -5.08 5.41
C GLY A 343 -19.11 -4.58 5.14
N HIS A 344 -18.13 -5.13 5.85
CA HIS A 344 -16.77 -4.62 5.90
C HIS A 344 -15.92 -5.13 4.71
N VAL A 345 -15.24 -4.22 4.02
CA VAL A 345 -14.31 -4.61 2.95
C VAL A 345 -13.06 -5.23 3.57
N ASN A 346 -12.88 -6.53 3.40
CA ASN A 346 -11.72 -7.20 3.97
C ASN A 346 -10.47 -6.99 3.12
N VAL A 347 -9.35 -6.73 3.79
CA VAL A 347 -8.01 -6.65 3.22
C VAL A 347 -7.00 -7.32 4.15
N SER A 348 -6.18 -8.24 3.64
CA SER A 348 -5.27 -9.04 4.47
C SER A 348 -3.95 -9.29 3.77
N ALA A 349 -2.85 -8.94 4.45
CA ALA A 349 -1.51 -9.36 4.06
C ALA A 349 -1.30 -10.87 4.32
N LYS A 350 -0.59 -11.52 3.40
CA LYS A 350 -0.18 -12.92 3.41
C LYS A 350 1.30 -12.96 2.98
N GLY A 351 2.18 -13.61 3.74
CA GLY A 351 3.61 -13.53 3.45
C GLY A 351 4.44 -14.65 4.06
N LEU A 352 3.95 -15.88 3.97
CA LEU A 352 4.80 -17.06 4.16
C LEU A 352 5.27 -17.56 2.79
N ALA A 353 6.57 -17.82 2.64
CA ALA A 353 7.12 -18.36 1.39
C ALA A 353 6.42 -19.66 0.99
N GLY A 354 6.34 -19.96 -0.31
CA GLY A 354 5.81 -21.23 -0.79
C GLY A 354 4.32 -21.47 -0.51
N THR A 355 3.55 -20.43 -0.17
CA THR A 355 2.10 -20.54 0.06
C THR A 355 1.24 -20.00 -1.08
N PHE A 356 1.83 -19.35 -2.09
CA PHE A 356 1.13 -18.86 -3.28
C PHE A 356 1.62 -19.60 -4.52
N HIS A 357 0.70 -20.05 -5.36
CA HIS A 357 0.99 -20.88 -6.51
C HIS A 357 0.21 -20.40 -7.73
N VAL A 358 0.89 -20.36 -8.87
CA VAL A 358 0.28 -20.18 -10.19
C VAL A 358 0.15 -21.58 -10.81
N GLU A 359 -1.07 -22.05 -11.02
CA GLU A 359 -1.33 -23.36 -11.63
C GLU A 359 -1.31 -23.26 -13.16
N ASP A 360 -1.99 -22.23 -13.69
CA ASP A 360 -2.04 -21.89 -15.10
C ASP A 360 -2.30 -20.38 -15.27
N PRO A 361 -2.28 -19.82 -16.50
CA PRO A 361 -2.46 -18.39 -16.71
C PRO A 361 -3.78 -17.80 -16.18
N ASN A 362 -4.80 -18.62 -15.95
CA ASN A 362 -6.11 -18.21 -15.46
C ASN A 362 -6.46 -18.80 -14.10
N LYS A 363 -5.53 -19.50 -13.44
CA LYS A 363 -5.81 -20.11 -12.14
C LYS A 363 -4.61 -20.02 -11.21
N VAL A 364 -4.88 -19.46 -10.04
CA VAL A 364 -3.92 -19.40 -8.94
C VAL A 364 -4.56 -19.98 -7.70
N TRP A 365 -3.74 -20.41 -6.75
CA TRP A 365 -4.23 -20.80 -5.44
C TRP A 365 -3.24 -20.41 -4.36
N TYR A 366 -3.73 -20.26 -3.14
CA TYR A 366 -2.86 -20.09 -2.00
C TYR A 366 -3.32 -20.92 -0.80
N GLU A 367 -2.34 -21.34 -0.01
CA GLU A 367 -2.54 -22.01 1.26
C GLU A 367 -3.03 -20.98 2.31
N ASP A 368 -4.30 -21.03 2.69
CA ASP A 368 -4.84 -20.13 3.71
C ASP A 368 -4.51 -20.65 5.10
N LEU A 369 -3.50 -20.01 5.68
CA LEU A 369 -3.10 -20.24 7.06
C LEU A 369 -4.06 -19.56 8.03
N SER A 370 -4.23 -20.19 9.17
CA SER A 370 -5.12 -19.74 10.22
C SER A 370 -4.76 -18.35 10.72
N GLY A 371 -5.80 -17.56 11.01
CA GLY A 371 -5.68 -16.25 11.59
C GLY A 371 -6.89 -15.93 12.46
N SER A 372 -6.94 -14.72 12.99
CA SER A 372 -8.01 -14.31 13.91
C SER A 372 -9.39 -14.13 13.26
N GLY A 373 -9.49 -14.12 11.92
CA GLY A 373 -10.74 -13.95 11.20
C GLY A 373 -10.87 -14.91 10.01
N SER A 374 -12.03 -14.89 9.37
CA SER A 374 -12.38 -15.77 8.24
C SER A 374 -13.05 -15.03 7.07
N GLU A 375 -12.96 -13.69 7.03
CA GLU A 375 -13.64 -12.83 6.05
C GLU A 375 -13.46 -13.29 4.60
N THR A 376 -12.24 -13.60 4.16
CA THR A 376 -12.00 -14.07 2.79
C THR A 376 -12.81 -15.32 2.46
N ILE A 377 -12.84 -16.31 3.37
CA ILE A 377 -13.62 -17.53 3.19
C ILE A 377 -15.11 -17.18 3.10
N ALA A 378 -15.59 -16.35 4.02
CA ALA A 378 -17.00 -16.00 4.08
C ALA A 378 -17.48 -15.21 2.86
N HIS A 379 -16.72 -14.21 2.41
CA HIS A 379 -17.05 -13.43 1.21
C HIS A 379 -16.98 -14.26 -0.07
N ILE A 380 -16.00 -15.18 -0.17
CA ILE A 380 -15.94 -16.12 -1.28
C ILE A 380 -17.17 -17.02 -1.31
N ARG A 381 -17.60 -17.53 -0.14
CA ARG A 381 -18.82 -18.35 -0.05
C ARG A 381 -20.09 -17.58 -0.42
N GLU A 382 -20.14 -16.29 -0.10
CA GLU A 382 -21.29 -15.44 -0.46
C GLU A 382 -21.33 -15.12 -1.95
N ASN A 383 -20.22 -14.62 -2.51
CA ASN A 383 -20.24 -14.00 -3.85
C ASN A 383 -19.00 -14.33 -4.71
N GLY A 384 -18.01 -15.03 -4.16
CA GLY A 384 -16.81 -15.46 -4.88
C GLY A 384 -15.83 -14.36 -5.24
N ARG A 385 -16.08 -13.07 -4.98
CA ARG A 385 -15.18 -11.98 -5.41
C ARG A 385 -13.88 -12.00 -4.62
N ILE A 386 -12.76 -12.05 -5.33
CA ILE A 386 -11.42 -11.95 -4.75
C ILE A 386 -10.49 -11.15 -5.65
N THR A 387 -9.65 -10.33 -5.01
CA THR A 387 -8.52 -9.66 -5.64
C THR A 387 -7.24 -10.03 -4.90
N ILE A 388 -6.26 -10.55 -5.62
CA ILE A 388 -4.91 -10.81 -5.11
C ILE A 388 -3.98 -9.74 -5.64
N TYR A 389 -3.26 -9.08 -4.75
CA TYR A 389 -2.46 -7.90 -5.03
C TYR A 389 -1.00 -8.10 -4.65
N PHE A 390 -0.13 -7.69 -5.56
CA PHE A 390 1.32 -7.70 -5.40
C PHE A 390 1.86 -6.30 -5.63
N ASN A 391 2.92 -5.95 -4.91
CA ASN A 391 3.68 -4.72 -5.11
C ASN A 391 5.18 -5.00 -5.02
N ALA A 392 5.96 -4.30 -5.84
CA ALA A 392 7.42 -4.32 -5.73
C ALA A 392 7.87 -3.51 -4.51
N PHE A 393 8.71 -4.10 -3.68
CA PHE A 393 9.44 -3.41 -2.62
C PHE A 393 10.89 -3.10 -3.00
N GLU A 394 11.39 -3.77 -4.04
CA GLU A 394 12.73 -3.63 -4.57
C GLU A 394 12.69 -3.58 -6.10
N GLY A 395 13.74 -3.04 -6.70
CA GLY A 395 13.85 -2.90 -8.15
C GLY A 395 12.86 -1.88 -8.74
N PRO A 396 12.52 -2.00 -10.03
CA PRO A 396 11.59 -1.08 -10.69
C PRO A 396 10.20 -1.14 -10.05
N PRO A 397 9.55 0.02 -9.80
CA PRO A 397 8.24 0.05 -9.17
C PRO A 397 7.19 -0.61 -10.07
N ARG A 398 6.36 -1.45 -9.47
CA ARG A 398 5.30 -2.21 -10.14
C ARG A 398 4.26 -2.67 -9.12
N ILE A 399 3.00 -2.65 -9.52
CA ILE A 399 1.91 -3.36 -8.82
C ILE A 399 1.16 -4.26 -9.78
N CYS A 400 0.59 -5.34 -9.27
CA CYS A 400 -0.23 -6.28 -10.02
C CYS A 400 -1.48 -6.66 -9.22
N ARG A 401 -2.64 -6.66 -9.87
CA ARG A 401 -3.92 -7.14 -9.34
C ARG A 401 -4.39 -8.31 -10.17
N LEU A 402 -4.74 -9.40 -9.51
CA LEU A 402 -5.40 -10.56 -10.09
C LEU A 402 -6.85 -10.55 -9.58
N TRP A 403 -7.80 -10.23 -10.44
CA TRP A 403 -9.22 -10.32 -10.13
C TRP A 403 -9.75 -11.67 -10.57
N GLY A 404 -10.41 -12.36 -9.64
CA GLY A 404 -10.89 -13.70 -9.88
C GLY A 404 -12.17 -14.06 -9.12
N ARG A 405 -12.62 -15.29 -9.36
CA ARG A 405 -13.67 -15.96 -8.60
C ARG A 405 -13.05 -17.03 -7.72
N GLY A 406 -13.25 -16.91 -6.41
CA GLY A 406 -12.69 -17.78 -5.40
C GLY A 406 -13.50 -19.06 -5.20
N THR A 407 -12.81 -20.14 -4.84
CA THR A 407 -13.37 -21.38 -4.29
C THR A 407 -12.58 -21.76 -3.04
N VAL A 408 -13.27 -22.27 -2.01
CA VAL A 408 -12.67 -22.69 -0.73
C VAL A 408 -12.69 -24.20 -0.62
N HIS A 409 -11.50 -24.80 -0.51
CA HIS A 409 -11.33 -26.21 -0.18
C HIS A 409 -10.80 -26.32 1.25
N GLU A 410 -11.60 -26.85 2.18
CA GLU A 410 -11.27 -26.87 3.60
C GLU A 410 -10.41 -28.08 3.98
N PHE A 411 -9.57 -27.91 5.01
CA PHE A 411 -8.81 -29.02 5.59
C PHE A 411 -9.71 -30.23 5.88
N GLY A 412 -9.28 -31.41 5.45
CA GLY A 412 -10.05 -32.64 5.60
C GLY A 412 -10.94 -33.02 4.41
N THR A 413 -11.01 -32.18 3.37
CA THR A 413 -11.71 -32.50 2.12
C THR A 413 -10.75 -33.11 1.09
N PRO A 414 -11.23 -34.00 0.19
CA PRO A 414 -10.41 -34.53 -0.90
C PRO A 414 -9.81 -33.44 -1.80
N GLU A 415 -10.54 -32.34 -2.01
CA GLU A 415 -10.08 -31.22 -2.82
C GLU A 415 -8.94 -30.46 -2.16
N TYR A 416 -8.94 -30.33 -0.82
CA TYR A 416 -7.80 -29.77 -0.09
C TYR A 416 -6.57 -30.69 -0.23
N ASP A 417 -6.76 -31.99 -0.05
CA ASP A 417 -5.68 -33.00 -0.12
C ASP A 417 -5.06 -33.09 -1.53
N PHE A 418 -5.81 -32.74 -2.59
CA PHE A 418 -5.30 -32.65 -3.96
C PHE A 418 -4.18 -31.59 -4.09
N TYR A 419 -4.39 -30.40 -3.52
CA TYR A 419 -3.40 -29.30 -3.58
C TYR A 419 -2.31 -29.46 -2.51
N LEU A 420 -2.69 -29.87 -1.30
CA LEU A 420 -1.82 -29.97 -0.14
C LEU A 420 -1.85 -31.39 0.43
N PRO A 421 -1.22 -32.36 -0.25
CA PRO A 421 -1.12 -33.71 0.28
C PRO A 421 -0.36 -33.74 1.61
N SER A 422 -0.55 -34.83 2.35
CA SER A 422 0.20 -35.15 3.57
C SER A 422 1.70 -34.90 3.39
N GLY A 423 2.35 -34.32 4.40
CA GLY A 423 3.75 -33.88 4.34
C GLY A 423 4.02 -32.49 3.74
N LYS A 424 3.12 -31.88 2.96
CA LYS A 424 3.36 -30.56 2.32
C LYS A 424 2.72 -29.36 3.03
N ARG A 425 1.68 -29.61 3.81
CA ARG A 425 0.85 -28.58 4.44
C ARG A 425 1.58 -27.79 5.54
N ALA A 426 1.42 -26.47 5.66
CA ALA A 426 2.03 -25.68 6.73
C ALA A 426 1.19 -25.70 8.02
N PRO A 427 1.77 -25.64 9.23
CA PRO A 427 1.01 -25.60 10.47
C PRO A 427 -0.09 -24.55 10.48
N GLY A 428 -1.29 -24.98 10.88
CA GLY A 428 -2.45 -24.10 10.91
C GLY A 428 -3.05 -23.79 9.54
N SER A 429 -2.63 -24.41 8.44
CA SER A 429 -3.43 -24.37 7.20
C SER A 429 -4.83 -24.89 7.46
N ARG A 430 -5.83 -24.11 7.05
CA ARG A 430 -7.25 -24.42 7.27
C ARG A 430 -8.01 -24.59 5.97
N ALA A 431 -7.50 -24.04 4.88
CA ALA A 431 -8.09 -24.15 3.56
C ALA A 431 -7.05 -23.91 2.45
N VAL A 432 -7.38 -24.36 1.25
CA VAL A 432 -6.81 -23.87 0.00
C VAL A 432 -7.84 -22.94 -0.62
N ILE A 433 -7.40 -21.75 -0.99
CA ILE A 433 -8.21 -20.77 -1.70
C ILE A 433 -7.76 -20.78 -3.15
N VAL A 434 -8.61 -21.30 -4.03
CA VAL A 434 -8.39 -21.31 -5.48
C VAL A 434 -9.07 -20.07 -6.05
N ALA A 435 -8.46 -19.40 -7.01
CA ALA A 435 -9.04 -18.25 -7.69
C ALA A 435 -8.91 -18.40 -9.21
N ASP A 436 -10.06 -18.47 -9.88
CA ASP A 436 -10.18 -18.41 -11.33
C ASP A 436 -10.06 -16.95 -11.78
N ILE A 437 -8.90 -16.59 -12.34
CA ILE A 437 -8.52 -15.23 -12.72
C ILE A 437 -9.12 -14.88 -14.08
N TYR A 438 -10.03 -13.92 -14.07
CA TYR A 438 -10.68 -13.41 -15.28
C TYR A 438 -10.11 -12.07 -15.74
N LYS A 439 -9.37 -11.35 -14.88
CA LYS A 439 -8.71 -10.08 -15.23
C LYS A 439 -7.42 -9.89 -14.45
N VAL A 440 -6.40 -9.38 -15.13
CA VAL A 440 -5.13 -8.95 -14.55
C VAL A 440 -4.90 -7.48 -14.84
N GLY A 441 -4.44 -6.73 -13.84
CA GLY A 441 -4.14 -5.31 -13.96
C GLY A 441 -2.75 -5.00 -13.45
N THR A 442 -1.88 -4.46 -14.29
CA THR A 442 -0.55 -3.99 -13.88
C THR A 442 -0.45 -2.48 -13.99
N SER A 443 0.15 -1.83 -13.00
CA SER A 443 0.49 -0.41 -13.10
C SER A 443 1.81 -0.09 -12.38
N CYS A 444 2.23 1.17 -12.50
CA CYS A 444 3.57 1.62 -12.17
C CYS A 444 3.94 1.59 -10.68
N GLY A 445 2.98 1.59 -9.75
CA GLY A 445 3.29 1.46 -8.32
C GLY A 445 4.16 2.57 -7.71
N TYR A 446 4.24 3.76 -8.32
CA TYR A 446 5.19 4.81 -7.92
C TYR A 446 5.01 5.38 -6.51
N ALA A 447 3.90 5.09 -5.83
CA ALA A 447 3.64 5.48 -4.45
C ALA A 447 4.11 4.44 -3.41
N VAL A 448 4.59 3.27 -3.84
CA VAL A 448 5.08 2.21 -2.94
C VAL A 448 6.54 2.50 -2.61
N PRO A 449 6.93 2.64 -1.33
CA PRO A 449 8.33 2.88 -0.96
C PRO A 449 9.20 1.63 -1.10
N PHE A 450 10.51 1.84 -1.05
CA PHE A 450 11.48 0.75 -1.05
C PHE A 450 11.61 0.10 0.32
N TYR A 451 11.68 -1.23 0.31
CA TYR A 451 11.86 -2.06 1.49
C TYR A 451 12.84 -3.19 1.20
N GLU A 452 13.80 -3.40 2.10
CA GLU A 452 14.74 -4.52 2.03
C GLU A 452 14.16 -5.72 2.79
N PHE A 453 14.01 -6.87 2.12
CA PHE A 453 13.53 -8.09 2.75
C PHE A 453 14.57 -8.65 3.73
N LYS A 454 14.14 -9.00 4.95
CA LYS A 454 15.01 -9.57 6.00
C LYS A 454 14.72 -11.03 6.32
N GLY A 455 13.55 -11.54 5.95
CA GLY A 455 13.17 -12.93 6.17
C GLY A 455 11.70 -13.11 6.60
N HIS A 456 11.20 -14.33 6.51
CA HIS A 456 9.85 -14.67 6.95
C HIS A 456 9.79 -14.86 8.47
N ARG A 457 8.66 -14.54 9.10
CA ARG A 457 8.47 -14.78 10.54
C ARG A 457 8.14 -16.25 10.80
N ASP A 458 8.79 -16.84 11.78
CA ASP A 458 8.50 -18.20 12.28
C ASP A 458 7.22 -18.27 13.14
N THR A 459 6.75 -17.12 13.60
CA THR A 459 5.84 -17.02 14.75
C THR A 459 4.47 -17.61 14.44
N LEU A 460 4.00 -17.52 13.20
CA LEU A 460 2.73 -18.11 12.78
C LEU A 460 2.80 -19.64 12.84
N LEU A 461 3.87 -20.21 12.28
CA LEU A 461 4.09 -21.66 12.23
C LEU A 461 4.25 -22.23 13.63
N ASN A 462 5.10 -21.60 14.45
CA ASN A 462 5.29 -22.01 15.84
C ASN A 462 3.98 -21.96 16.64
N PHE A 463 3.20 -20.87 16.49
CA PHE A 463 1.94 -20.73 17.22
C PHE A 463 0.94 -21.84 16.88
N PHE A 464 0.79 -22.19 15.60
CA PHE A 464 -0.16 -23.24 15.20
C PHE A 464 0.40 -24.66 15.34
N ASN A 465 1.70 -24.87 15.22
CA ASN A 465 2.33 -26.16 15.53
C ASN A 465 2.09 -26.56 17.00
N GLU A 466 2.17 -25.61 17.95
CA GLU A 466 1.84 -25.88 19.35
C GLU A 466 0.35 -26.22 19.56
N LYS A 467 -0.54 -25.76 18.69
CA LYS A 467 -1.96 -26.12 18.72
C LYS A 467 -2.22 -27.49 18.12
N GLU A 468 -1.55 -27.80 17.02
CA GLU A 468 -1.61 -29.12 16.38
C GLU A 468 -1.06 -30.22 17.29
N LYS A 469 0.04 -29.98 18.01
CA LYS A 469 0.56 -30.91 19.03
C LYS A 469 -0.47 -31.27 20.10
N LYS A 470 -1.30 -30.29 20.51
CA LYS A 470 -2.35 -30.51 21.49
C LYS A 470 -3.45 -31.39 20.94
N ASP A 471 -3.89 -31.13 19.70
CA ASP A 471 -4.85 -31.99 19.01
C ASP A 471 -4.28 -33.42 18.91
N LEU A 472 -3.04 -33.59 18.44
CA LEU A 472 -2.40 -34.91 18.32
C LEU A 472 -2.35 -35.71 19.63
N GLY A 473 -2.12 -35.02 20.76
CA GLY A 473 -2.04 -35.64 22.08
C GLY A 473 -3.38 -35.96 22.72
N ALA A 474 -4.49 -35.54 22.12
CA ALA A 474 -5.84 -35.79 22.63
C ALA A 474 -6.53 -36.94 21.88
N ASP A 475 -7.41 -37.65 22.58
CA ASP A 475 -8.27 -38.69 21.99
C ASP A 475 -9.11 -38.08 20.85
N GLY A 476 -9.13 -38.75 19.69
CA GLY A 476 -9.87 -38.26 18.51
C GLY A 476 -9.21 -37.07 17.79
N HIS A 477 -8.00 -36.68 18.17
CA HIS A 477 -7.25 -35.57 17.57
C HIS A 477 -7.95 -34.21 17.66
N ASP A 478 -8.55 -33.91 18.81
CA ASP A 478 -9.34 -32.71 19.05
C ASP A 478 -9.25 -32.27 20.52
N ALA A 479 -8.29 -31.39 20.81
CA ALA A 479 -8.13 -30.83 22.14
C ALA A 479 -8.94 -29.53 22.30
N ASP A 480 -9.53 -29.32 23.47
CA ASP A 480 -10.30 -28.10 23.81
C ASP A 480 -9.53 -26.78 23.59
N ASN A 481 -8.19 -26.85 23.59
CA ASN A 481 -7.29 -25.71 23.37
C ASN A 481 -6.37 -25.87 22.15
N GLY A 482 -6.63 -26.86 21.30
CA GLY A 482 -5.88 -27.17 20.08
C GLY A 482 -6.25 -26.28 18.89
N LEU A 483 -6.05 -26.80 17.67
CA LEU A 483 -6.28 -26.08 16.41
C LEU A 483 -7.76 -26.13 16.01
N LYS A 484 -8.40 -27.29 16.08
CA LYS A 484 -9.82 -27.43 15.72
C LYS A 484 -10.72 -26.60 16.63
N ALA A 485 -10.48 -26.61 17.95
CA ALA A 485 -11.16 -25.73 18.89
C ALA A 485 -10.92 -24.24 18.60
N TYR A 486 -9.72 -23.86 18.14
CA TYR A 486 -9.44 -22.49 17.70
C TYR A 486 -10.29 -22.11 16.48
N TRP A 487 -10.44 -23.01 15.50
CA TRP A 487 -11.29 -22.77 14.32
C TRP A 487 -12.75 -22.61 14.69
N ARG A 488 -13.31 -23.49 15.53
CA ARG A 488 -14.70 -23.38 16.04
C ARG A 488 -14.97 -22.02 16.65
N LYS A 489 -14.02 -21.53 17.44
CA LYS A 489 -14.16 -20.27 18.17
C LYS A 489 -14.02 -19.03 17.27
N ASN A 490 -13.09 -19.04 16.32
CA ASN A 490 -12.65 -17.80 15.65
C ASN A 490 -12.96 -17.74 14.15
N ASN A 491 -13.27 -18.87 13.50
CA ASN A 491 -13.22 -18.94 12.03
C ASN A 491 -14.47 -19.53 11.38
N VAL A 492 -15.50 -19.90 12.16
CA VAL A 492 -16.79 -20.39 11.61
C VAL A 492 -17.72 -19.26 11.15
N ARG A 493 -17.44 -18.02 11.55
CA ARG A 493 -18.15 -16.82 11.12
C ARG A 493 -17.20 -15.66 10.85
N SER A 494 -17.62 -14.79 9.94
CA SER A 494 -16.99 -13.51 9.63
C SER A 494 -17.37 -12.44 10.66
N LEU A 495 -16.77 -11.25 10.57
CA LEU A 495 -17.14 -10.10 11.41
C LEU A 495 -18.58 -9.64 11.16
N ASP A 496 -19.04 -9.78 9.92
CA ASP A 496 -20.40 -9.48 9.48
C ASP A 496 -21.37 -10.67 9.71
N GLY A 497 -20.93 -11.72 10.40
CA GLY A 497 -21.75 -12.88 10.73
C GLY A 497 -21.94 -13.88 9.59
N LEU A 498 -21.31 -13.67 8.44
CA LEU A 498 -21.37 -14.57 7.29
C LEU A 498 -20.69 -15.93 7.59
N PRO A 499 -21.17 -17.04 6.99
CA PRO A 499 -20.58 -18.37 7.23
C PRO A 499 -19.11 -18.46 6.77
N GLY A 500 -18.21 -18.81 7.70
CA GLY A 500 -16.78 -19.04 7.45
C GLY A 500 -16.46 -20.51 7.17
N LEU A 501 -15.57 -21.10 7.98
CA LEU A 501 -15.26 -22.53 7.95
C LEU A 501 -16.49 -23.38 8.31
N GLN A 502 -16.73 -24.43 7.53
CA GLN A 502 -17.87 -25.33 7.67
C GLN A 502 -17.49 -26.74 8.10
N SER A 503 -16.30 -27.22 7.73
CA SER A 503 -15.91 -28.63 7.87
C SER A 503 -14.52 -28.85 8.47
N ALA A 504 -13.56 -27.94 8.27
CA ALA A 504 -12.18 -28.10 8.76
C ALA A 504 -12.11 -28.38 10.27
N HIS A 505 -12.96 -27.70 11.04
CA HIS A 505 -13.04 -27.82 12.49
C HIS A 505 -13.79 -29.07 12.98
N LEU A 506 -14.41 -29.82 12.07
CA LEU A 506 -15.09 -31.08 12.34
C LEU A 506 -14.32 -32.28 11.78
N SER A 507 -13.25 -32.05 11.02
CA SER A 507 -12.49 -33.10 10.36
C SER A 507 -11.89 -34.06 11.38
N ASP A 508 -11.97 -35.35 11.09
CA ASP A 508 -11.28 -36.44 11.80
C ASP A 508 -9.83 -36.63 11.30
N ARG A 509 -9.42 -35.92 10.25
CA ARG A 509 -8.03 -35.96 9.77
C ARG A 509 -7.08 -35.56 10.88
N SER A 510 -6.02 -36.36 10.99
CA SER A 510 -4.90 -36.06 11.87
C SER A 510 -4.10 -34.89 11.29
N VAL A 511 -3.71 -33.97 12.16
CA VAL A 511 -2.77 -32.90 11.82
C VAL A 511 -1.35 -33.44 11.98
N GLU A 512 -0.42 -33.05 11.12
CA GLU A 512 0.98 -33.45 11.29
C GLU A 512 1.75 -32.35 12.02
N ALA A 513 2.35 -32.65 13.17
CA ALA A 513 3.20 -31.72 13.92
C ALA A 513 4.67 -32.14 13.87
N ASN A 514 5.57 -31.26 14.33
CA ASN A 514 7.04 -31.48 14.42
C ASN A 514 7.79 -31.54 13.08
N ARG A 515 7.42 -30.71 12.11
CA ARG A 515 8.21 -30.62 10.87
C ARG A 515 9.28 -29.54 10.94
N ASP A 516 10.34 -29.75 10.16
CA ASP A 516 11.31 -28.71 9.87
C ASP A 516 10.70 -27.69 8.89
N PHE A 517 10.44 -26.49 9.41
CA PHE A 517 9.87 -25.38 8.68
C PHE A 517 10.94 -24.46 8.04
N SER A 518 12.22 -24.85 8.08
CA SER A 518 13.32 -24.10 7.46
C SER A 518 13.09 -23.81 5.96
N HIS A 519 12.38 -24.68 5.26
CA HIS A 519 12.03 -24.51 3.85
C HIS A 519 11.11 -23.30 3.57
N TYR A 520 10.43 -22.77 4.60
CA TYR A 520 9.66 -21.52 4.50
C TYR A 520 10.54 -20.26 4.60
N GLY A 521 11.87 -20.40 4.65
CA GLY A 521 12.80 -19.26 4.73
C GLY A 521 12.59 -18.39 5.96
N VAL A 522 12.14 -19.01 7.07
CA VAL A 522 11.85 -18.28 8.31
C VAL A 522 13.13 -17.92 9.05
N VAL A 523 13.13 -16.76 9.67
CA VAL A 523 14.21 -16.24 10.50
C VAL A 523 13.72 -16.03 11.93
N ASP A 524 14.47 -16.53 12.91
CA ASP A 524 14.21 -16.22 14.32
C ASP A 524 14.97 -14.95 14.72
N MET A 525 14.27 -13.82 14.69
CA MET A 525 14.82 -12.54 15.14
C MET A 525 14.74 -12.35 16.66
N LYS A 526 14.16 -13.29 17.44
CA LYS A 526 14.11 -13.20 18.91
C LYS A 526 15.44 -13.54 19.57
N HIS A 527 16.29 -14.32 18.91
CA HIS A 527 17.65 -14.67 19.38
C HIS A 527 18.77 -13.97 18.59
N GLY A 528 18.42 -13.09 17.65
CA GLY A 528 19.31 -12.44 16.71
C GLY A 528 19.77 -11.04 17.11
N SER A 529 20.36 -10.87 18.31
CA SER A 529 21.42 -9.88 18.47
C SER A 529 22.73 -10.44 17.89
N VAL A 530 22.67 -11.01 16.69
CA VAL A 530 23.86 -11.39 15.91
C VAL A 530 24.22 -10.15 15.11
N GLU A 531 25.31 -9.53 15.54
CA GLU A 531 26.05 -8.44 14.91
C GLU A 531 25.48 -7.98 13.56
N MET A 532 24.54 -7.03 13.60
CA MET A 532 24.56 -6.00 12.56
C MET A 532 25.96 -5.39 12.64
N LYS A 533 26.84 -5.74 11.69
CA LYS A 533 28.00 -4.92 11.36
C LYS A 533 27.45 -3.52 11.18
N GLN A 534 27.61 -2.72 12.22
CA GLN A 534 27.32 -1.29 12.19
C GLN A 534 28.03 -0.77 10.95
N VAL A 535 27.25 -0.36 9.95
CA VAL A 535 27.67 0.74 9.09
C VAL A 535 28.11 1.81 10.06
N ARG A 536 29.42 2.11 10.07
CA ARG A 536 30.02 3.10 10.96
C ARG A 536 29.36 4.44 10.67
N THR A 537 28.28 4.73 11.39
CA THR A 537 27.91 6.09 11.72
C THR A 537 29.12 6.72 12.40
N PRO A 538 29.53 7.95 12.06
CA PRO A 538 30.60 8.61 12.77
C PRO A 538 30.19 8.66 14.23
N LYS A 539 30.97 8.04 15.13
CA LYS A 539 30.73 8.12 16.57
C LYS A 539 30.57 9.59 16.92
N GLN A 540 29.37 9.98 17.35
CA GLN A 540 29.19 11.24 18.06
C GLN A 540 30.14 11.21 19.25
N ARG A 541 31.16 12.08 19.20
CA ARG A 541 32.15 12.22 20.26
C ARG A 541 31.41 12.61 21.53
N GLN A 542 31.35 11.69 22.51
CA GLN A 542 30.89 12.03 23.84
C GLN A 542 31.88 13.02 24.45
N ILE A 543 31.41 14.22 24.72
CA ILE A 543 32.19 15.28 25.34
C ILE A 543 32.54 14.81 26.75
N GLY A 544 33.83 14.61 27.02
CA GLY A 544 34.32 14.20 28.33
C GLY A 544 34.11 15.31 29.37
N GLN A 545 34.08 14.95 30.66
CA GLN A 545 33.89 15.94 31.74
C GLN A 545 34.88 17.11 31.68
N GLU A 546 36.13 16.87 31.24
CA GLU A 546 37.14 17.92 31.09
C GLU A 546 36.86 18.86 29.91
N GLU A 547 36.33 18.35 28.80
CA GLU A 547 35.91 19.17 27.66
C GLU A 547 34.66 20.00 28.01
N MET A 548 33.76 19.44 28.82
CA MET A 548 32.59 20.15 29.34
C MET A 548 33.01 21.31 30.26
N LYS A 549 34.02 21.09 31.13
CA LYS A 549 34.61 22.14 31.96
C LYS A 549 35.26 23.22 31.11
N LEU A 550 36.00 22.84 30.06
CA LEU A 550 36.63 23.79 29.15
C LEU A 550 35.59 24.63 28.38
N MET A 551 34.48 24.03 27.95
CA MET A 551 33.37 24.73 27.31
C MET A 551 32.66 25.69 28.28
N LEU A 552 32.45 25.29 29.53
CA LEU A 552 31.89 26.17 30.56
C LEU A 552 32.83 27.35 30.87
N LEU A 553 34.14 27.12 30.91
CA LEU A 553 35.15 28.16 31.11
C LEU A 553 35.20 29.13 29.93
N ALA A 554 35.13 28.63 28.69
CA ALA A 554 35.08 29.45 27.49
C ALA A 554 33.78 30.29 27.44
N PHE A 555 32.65 29.71 27.83
CA PHE A 555 31.38 30.43 27.95
C PHE A 555 31.45 31.54 29.00
N LEU A 556 31.95 31.23 30.20
CA LEU A 556 32.16 32.22 31.26
C LEU A 556 33.10 33.35 30.81
N PHE A 557 34.20 33.01 30.14
CA PHE A 557 35.12 34.01 29.59
C PHE A 557 34.44 34.90 28.54
N GLY A 558 33.62 34.31 27.65
CA GLY A 558 32.81 35.05 26.69
C GLY A 558 31.82 36.02 27.34
N THR A 559 31.20 35.62 28.46
CA THR A 559 30.30 36.52 29.21
C THR A 559 31.06 37.68 29.88
N VAL A 560 32.27 37.44 30.39
CA VAL A 560 33.12 38.48 30.98
C VAL A 560 33.60 39.48 29.93
N VAL A 561 34.05 39.00 28.76
CA VAL A 561 34.45 39.86 27.64
C VAL A 561 33.27 40.69 27.13
N SER A 562 32.09 40.08 27.01
CA SER A 562 30.87 40.78 26.59
C SER A 562 30.44 41.85 27.60
N ALA A 563 30.53 41.54 28.91
CA ALA A 563 30.26 42.52 29.96
C ALA A 563 31.30 43.67 29.96
N PHE A 564 32.57 43.38 29.69
CA PHE A 564 33.62 44.39 29.57
C PHE A 564 33.39 45.30 28.36
N PHE A 565 33.03 44.74 27.21
CA PHE A 565 32.68 45.52 26.02
C PHE A 565 31.43 46.37 26.23
N ALA A 566 30.38 45.83 26.86
CA ALA A 566 29.17 46.59 27.20
C ALA A 566 29.50 47.79 28.12
N ARG A 567 30.44 47.62 29.05
CA ARG A 567 30.91 48.68 29.95
C ARG A 567 31.77 49.72 29.22
N MET A 568 32.62 49.30 28.29
CA MET A 568 33.42 50.20 27.42
C MET A 568 32.52 51.03 26.50
N THR A 569 31.46 50.43 25.92
CA THR A 569 30.49 51.18 25.10
C THR A 569 29.67 52.17 25.93
N ALA A 570 29.42 51.88 27.20
CA ALA A 570 28.73 52.81 28.11
C ALA A 570 29.62 54.01 28.54
N ILE A 571 30.95 53.86 28.54
CA ILE A 571 31.90 54.93 28.89
C ILE A 571 32.22 55.83 27.68
N GLY A 572 31.99 55.36 26.45
CA GLY A 572 32.16 56.15 25.22
C GLY A 572 30.96 57.02 24.82
N SER A 573 29.94 57.14 25.68
CA SER A 573 28.71 57.91 25.42
C SER A 573 28.47 59.06 26.42
N CYS A 574 29.53 59.56 27.07
CA CYS A 574 29.53 60.79 27.85
C CYS A 574 30.49 61.82 27.26
#